data_AF-A0A7D6ZZB9-F1
#
_entry.id   AF-A0A7D6ZZB9-F1
#
_cell.length_a   1.000
_cell.length_b   1.000
_cell.length_c   1.000
_cell.angle_alpha   90.00
_cell.angle_beta   90.00
_cell.angle_gamma   90.00
#
_symmetry.space_group_name_H-M   'P 1'
#
loop_
_entity.id
_entity.type
_entity.pdbx_description
1 polymer ?
#
loop_
_entity_poly.entity_id
_entity_poly.type
_entity_poly.pdbx_seq_one_letter_code
_entity_poly.pdbx_strand_id
1 'polypeptide(L)'
;MEYDNNYRNDDYINIENFSRKIGEKIGIGTSIVKDYILAKVSIGLASDSDARVKIDEIYNKDNDKYYGASINSSTVNYILMNQGDLEEEIYARKVLGILLIAEYDFNLRNSIIKILRIYYPEVFNSVKKVDKKKLVNKYSKMDKITREIEAKLDSAVYFYITIYKSPNWLDEGFITAIIDDIMDFEFEDFISVDIQEEIKEKSSKIYKIKEEFQEKYGEIIDYKDFIAFINKYDEEKLSILKNIFKVNKLDIDYLFKNDEFNIDKIILAYIEAEKVAFKLEDALINSAIMQLLIDKYKESKEIYFNNNEETVNFKLKDLKSVVNEVTDKNRNLNLAVKDLEEYKNQTENILHNERNKLIKEHNIEINYLKNRIKELENNLYEEQKYKMELNALREYVFEKDNNYIPEEEEKSLVNYINGKKIIIIGGAKEWRRKFREKYPEIRSLNGFNENFDVTVLGMVDYVFFFTGHMSHATYYKAINYIRLNQIPFGYIGKTNLDLVELELIDGLEKYKA
;
A
#
# COMPACT_ATOMS: atom_id res chain seq x y z
N MET A 1 35.61 9.55 -33.99
CA MET A 1 35.58 9.06 -32.60
C MET A 1 35.87 7.58 -32.64
N GLU A 2 36.86 7.13 -31.87
CA GLU A 2 37.36 5.76 -31.89
C GLU A 2 36.28 4.77 -31.45
N TYR A 3 36.00 3.78 -32.30
CA TYR A 3 35.15 2.64 -31.98
C TYR A 3 35.90 1.75 -30.99
N ASP A 4 35.52 1.84 -29.72
CA ASP A 4 36.08 1.04 -28.64
C ASP A 4 35.60 -0.42 -28.76
N ASN A 5 36.56 -1.33 -28.84
CA ASN A 5 36.42 -2.72 -29.30
C ASN A 5 35.99 -3.69 -28.18
N ASN A 6 35.22 -3.23 -27.20
CA ASN A 6 34.92 -4.00 -25.97
C ASN A 6 33.46 -4.44 -25.78
N TYR A 7 32.60 -4.34 -26.80
CA TYR A 7 31.24 -4.89 -26.76
C TYR A 7 31.11 -6.17 -27.61
N ARG A 8 31.79 -7.24 -27.18
CA ARG A 8 31.48 -8.62 -27.59
C ARG A 8 30.72 -9.31 -26.47
N ASN A 9 29.44 -8.99 -26.36
CA ASN A 9 28.42 -9.88 -25.82
C ASN A 9 27.21 -9.75 -26.74
N ASP A 10 26.70 -10.88 -27.22
CA ASP A 10 25.70 -11.05 -28.26
C ASP A 10 24.34 -10.38 -27.94
N ASP A 11 24.23 -9.07 -28.13
CA ASP A 11 22.94 -8.40 -28.33
C ASP A 11 22.46 -8.74 -29.74
N TYR A 12 21.51 -9.67 -29.85
CA TYR A 12 20.82 -9.94 -31.10
C TYR A 12 20.20 -8.65 -31.66
N ILE A 13 20.76 -8.12 -32.75
CA ILE A 13 20.24 -6.91 -33.40
C ILE A 13 18.94 -7.29 -34.12
N ASN A 14 17.83 -6.88 -33.51
CA ASN A 14 16.50 -6.88 -34.10
C ASN A 14 15.99 -5.43 -34.17
N ILE A 15 14.83 -5.23 -34.80
CA ILE A 15 14.29 -3.88 -35.03
C ILE A 15 13.91 -3.24 -33.70
N GLU A 16 13.36 -4.00 -32.75
CA GLU A 16 13.04 -3.52 -31.40
C GLU A 16 14.29 -2.97 -30.68
N ASN A 17 15.36 -3.76 -30.59
CA ASN A 17 16.59 -3.35 -29.91
C ASN A 17 17.29 -2.20 -30.64
N PHE A 18 17.26 -2.19 -31.97
CA PHE A 18 17.79 -1.09 -32.76
C PHE A 18 17.01 0.20 -32.49
N SER A 19 15.68 0.14 -32.54
CA SER A 19 14.79 1.28 -32.27
C SER A 19 15.03 1.87 -30.90
N ARG A 20 15.15 1.02 -29.86
CA ARG A 20 15.45 1.48 -28.50
C ARG A 20 16.77 2.23 -28.41
N LYS A 21 17.86 1.64 -28.95
CA LYS A 21 19.21 2.26 -28.91
C LYS A 21 19.25 3.57 -29.69
N ILE A 22 18.61 3.64 -30.86
CA ILE A 22 18.58 4.86 -31.67
C ILE A 22 17.70 5.92 -31.04
N GLY A 23 16.49 5.57 -30.60
CA GLY A 23 15.56 6.49 -29.94
C GLY A 23 16.20 7.16 -28.71
N GLU A 24 16.86 6.39 -27.85
CA GLU A 24 17.63 6.92 -26.71
C GLU A 24 18.75 7.87 -27.15
N LYS A 25 19.45 7.57 -28.25
CA LYS A 25 20.58 8.36 -28.75
C LYS A 25 20.15 9.70 -29.35
N ILE A 26 19.04 9.72 -30.09
CA ILE A 26 18.57 10.92 -30.81
C ILE A 26 17.47 11.67 -30.05
N GLY A 27 17.01 11.15 -28.90
CA GLY A 27 16.06 11.83 -28.03
C GLY A 27 14.60 11.74 -28.47
N ILE A 28 14.22 10.66 -29.17
CA ILE A 28 12.84 10.41 -29.59
C ILE A 28 12.27 9.16 -28.89
N GLY A 29 10.96 8.95 -28.99
CA GLY A 29 10.29 7.76 -28.45
C GLY A 29 10.96 6.46 -28.89
N THR A 30 11.22 5.56 -27.94
CA THR A 30 11.99 4.32 -28.19
C THR A 30 11.29 3.33 -29.11
N SER A 31 9.98 3.49 -29.35
CA SER A 31 9.20 2.68 -30.29
C SER A 31 9.05 3.30 -31.68
N ILE A 32 9.33 4.60 -31.88
CA ILE A 32 9.02 5.32 -33.12
C ILE A 32 9.64 4.64 -34.35
N VAL A 33 10.94 4.34 -34.30
CA VAL A 33 11.65 3.71 -35.42
C VAL A 33 11.08 2.32 -35.72
N LYS A 34 10.82 1.53 -34.67
CA LYS A 34 10.17 0.23 -34.81
C LYS A 34 8.79 0.35 -35.45
N ASP A 35 7.94 1.20 -34.91
CA ASP A 35 6.56 1.35 -35.33
C ASP A 35 6.50 1.78 -36.80
N TYR A 36 7.34 2.73 -37.19
CA TYR A 36 7.50 3.17 -38.58
C TYR A 36 7.95 2.04 -39.53
N ILE A 37 9.05 1.37 -39.20
CA ILE A 37 9.62 0.31 -40.05
C ILE A 37 8.66 -0.86 -40.17
N LEU A 38 8.14 -1.37 -39.05
CA LEU A 38 7.24 -2.52 -39.07
C LEU A 38 5.92 -2.18 -39.75
N ALA A 39 5.37 -0.97 -39.59
CA ALA A 39 4.18 -0.54 -40.31
C ALA A 39 4.41 -0.50 -41.82
N LYS A 40 5.49 0.16 -42.29
CA LYS A 40 5.79 0.23 -43.72
C LYS A 40 6.06 -1.14 -44.36
N VAL A 41 6.78 -2.04 -43.68
CA VAL A 41 6.98 -3.41 -44.19
C VAL A 41 5.65 -4.16 -44.25
N SER A 42 4.78 -3.96 -43.25
CA SER A 42 3.46 -4.58 -43.20
C SER A 42 2.57 -4.12 -44.35
N ILE A 43 2.47 -2.81 -44.56
CA ILE A 43 1.70 -2.20 -45.65
C ILE A 43 2.28 -2.62 -47.01
N GLY A 44 3.60 -2.62 -47.15
CA GLY A 44 4.27 -3.04 -48.38
C GLY A 44 3.88 -4.45 -48.80
N LEU A 45 3.98 -5.42 -47.88
CA LEU A 45 3.54 -6.79 -48.15
C LEU A 45 2.02 -6.94 -48.32
N ALA A 46 1.23 -6.12 -47.62
CA ALA A 46 -0.22 -6.13 -47.74
C ALA A 46 -0.72 -5.54 -49.07
N SER A 47 0.04 -4.67 -49.73
CA SER A 47 -0.35 -4.06 -51.00
C SER A 47 -0.35 -5.04 -52.19
N ASP A 48 0.40 -6.15 -52.10
CA ASP A 48 0.51 -7.16 -53.16
C ASP A 48 -0.46 -8.33 -52.89
N SER A 49 -1.42 -8.55 -53.79
CA SER A 49 -2.46 -9.57 -53.63
C SER A 49 -1.92 -11.01 -53.65
N ASP A 50 -0.83 -11.29 -54.37
CA ASP A 50 -0.19 -12.60 -54.37
C ASP A 50 0.60 -12.82 -53.07
N ALA A 51 1.19 -11.76 -52.51
CA ALA A 51 1.85 -11.81 -51.21
C ALA A 51 0.85 -12.13 -50.09
N ARG A 52 -0.37 -11.58 -50.13
CA ARG A 52 -1.45 -11.89 -49.18
C ARG A 52 -1.71 -13.38 -49.03
N VAL A 53 -1.69 -14.13 -50.14
CA VAL A 53 -1.86 -15.60 -50.12
C VAL A 53 -0.76 -16.27 -49.31
N LYS A 54 0.49 -15.84 -49.47
CA LYS A 54 1.64 -16.36 -48.70
C LYS A 54 1.62 -15.94 -47.24
N ILE A 55 1.08 -14.77 -46.95
CA ILE A 55 0.86 -14.30 -45.59
C ILE A 55 -0.19 -15.16 -44.89
N ASP A 56 -1.32 -15.46 -45.55
CA ASP A 56 -2.36 -16.33 -44.99
C ASP A 56 -1.84 -17.75 -44.72
N GLU A 57 -1.00 -18.31 -45.60
CA GLU A 57 -0.34 -19.61 -45.37
C GLU A 57 0.49 -19.64 -44.07
N ILE A 58 1.07 -18.51 -43.65
CA ILE A 58 1.83 -18.40 -42.40
C ILE A 58 0.89 -18.10 -41.24
N TYR A 59 0.03 -17.09 -41.41
CA TYR A 59 -0.86 -16.57 -40.39
C TYR A 59 -1.79 -17.66 -39.85
N ASN A 60 -2.41 -18.43 -40.75
CA ASN A 60 -3.38 -19.47 -40.38
C ASN A 60 -2.78 -20.68 -39.67
N LYS A 61 -1.45 -20.78 -39.55
CA LYS A 61 -0.81 -21.83 -38.74
C LYS A 61 -1.06 -21.63 -37.25
N ASP A 62 -1.17 -20.38 -36.82
CA ASP A 62 -1.39 -19.99 -35.42
C ASP A 62 -1.94 -18.56 -35.38
N ASN A 63 -3.18 -18.39 -35.83
CA ASN A 63 -3.80 -17.07 -35.96
C ASN A 63 -3.90 -16.34 -34.62
N ASP A 64 -4.26 -17.03 -33.53
CA ASP A 64 -4.35 -16.45 -32.19
C ASP A 64 -3.02 -15.82 -31.76
N LYS A 65 -1.89 -16.49 -32.03
CA LYS A 65 -0.56 -15.99 -31.70
C LYS A 65 -0.23 -14.70 -32.45
N TYR A 66 -0.45 -14.68 -33.77
CA TYR A 66 -0.10 -13.51 -34.60
C TYR A 66 -1.08 -12.36 -34.39
N TYR A 67 -2.38 -12.66 -34.30
CA TYR A 67 -3.41 -11.68 -33.96
C TYR A 67 -3.12 -11.03 -32.61
N GLY A 68 -2.87 -11.85 -31.59
CA GLY A 68 -2.51 -11.39 -30.24
C GLY A 68 -1.25 -10.54 -30.23
N ALA A 69 -0.22 -10.89 -31.00
CA ALA A 69 0.98 -10.07 -31.14
C ALA A 69 0.67 -8.71 -31.78
N SER A 70 -0.14 -8.68 -32.84
CA SER A 70 -0.52 -7.43 -33.51
C SER A 70 -1.30 -6.50 -32.59
N ILE A 71 -2.40 -6.95 -31.99
CA ILE A 71 -3.29 -6.07 -31.22
C ILE A 71 -2.65 -5.53 -29.93
N ASN A 72 -1.66 -6.23 -29.38
CA ASN A 72 -0.93 -5.82 -28.18
C ASN A 72 0.27 -4.91 -28.49
N SER A 73 0.54 -4.63 -29.77
CA SER A 73 1.63 -3.75 -30.18
C SER A 73 1.15 -2.30 -30.34
N SER A 74 1.98 -1.33 -29.94
CA SER A 74 1.76 0.10 -30.27
C SER A 74 1.67 0.33 -31.78
N THR A 75 2.40 -0.46 -32.57
CA THR A 75 2.46 -0.34 -34.03
C THR A 75 1.09 -0.48 -34.68
N VAL A 76 0.15 -1.25 -34.10
CA VAL A 76 -1.15 -1.51 -34.74
C VAL A 76 -2.03 -0.26 -34.87
N ASN A 77 -1.85 0.70 -33.95
CA ASN A 77 -2.55 1.98 -33.94
C ASN A 77 -1.70 3.10 -34.56
N TYR A 78 -0.51 2.76 -35.05
CA TYR A 78 0.36 3.73 -35.69
C TYR A 78 -0.27 4.24 -36.97
N ILE A 79 -0.22 5.55 -37.19
CA ILE A 79 -1.04 6.23 -38.21
C ILE A 79 -0.85 5.68 -39.62
N LEU A 80 0.35 5.18 -39.95
CA LEU A 80 0.62 4.54 -41.24
C LEU A 80 -0.23 3.28 -41.49
N MET A 81 -0.52 2.50 -40.45
CA MET A 81 -1.31 1.27 -40.59
C MET A 81 -2.72 1.52 -41.11
N ASN A 82 -3.25 2.73 -40.91
CA ASN A 82 -4.64 3.06 -41.19
C ASN A 82 -4.85 3.78 -42.53
N GLN A 83 -3.78 3.99 -43.30
CA GLN A 83 -3.79 4.80 -44.53
C GLN A 83 -4.34 4.07 -45.76
N GLY A 84 -4.29 2.73 -45.76
CA GLY A 84 -4.78 1.91 -46.88
C GLY A 84 -6.29 1.70 -46.88
N ASP A 85 -6.77 0.94 -47.87
CA ASP A 85 -8.13 0.43 -47.84
C ASP A 85 -8.35 -0.56 -46.67
N LEU A 86 -9.61 -0.96 -46.43
CA LEU A 86 -9.92 -1.89 -45.33
C LEU A 86 -9.22 -3.25 -45.50
N GLU A 87 -9.13 -3.76 -46.73
CA GLU A 87 -8.50 -5.06 -47.00
C GLU A 87 -6.99 -4.98 -46.76
N GLU A 88 -6.33 -3.94 -47.26
CA GLU A 88 -4.92 -3.66 -47.02
C GLU A 88 -4.61 -3.57 -45.52
N GLU A 89 -5.43 -2.87 -44.75
CA GLU A 89 -5.23 -2.75 -43.30
C GLU A 89 -5.40 -4.11 -42.58
N ILE A 90 -6.39 -4.92 -42.98
CA ILE A 90 -6.57 -6.29 -42.45
C ILE A 90 -5.28 -7.10 -42.66
N TYR A 91 -4.74 -7.11 -43.88
CA TYR A 91 -3.53 -7.86 -44.17
C TYR A 91 -2.29 -7.23 -43.55
N ALA A 92 -2.20 -5.90 -43.46
CA ALA A 92 -1.09 -5.24 -42.78
C ALA A 92 -1.04 -5.65 -41.31
N ARG A 93 -2.19 -5.72 -40.61
CA ARG A 93 -2.26 -6.21 -39.22
C ARG A 93 -1.81 -7.69 -39.11
N LYS A 94 -2.19 -8.55 -40.06
CA LYS A 94 -1.70 -9.94 -40.13
C LYS A 94 -0.18 -9.99 -40.29
N VAL A 95 0.37 -9.22 -41.23
CA VAL A 95 1.81 -9.13 -41.47
C VAL A 95 2.52 -8.62 -40.22
N LEU A 96 2.01 -7.57 -39.59
CA LEU A 96 2.55 -7.00 -38.36
C LEU A 96 2.66 -8.06 -37.25
N GLY A 97 1.59 -8.82 -37.01
CA GLY A 97 1.58 -9.93 -36.05
C GLY A 97 2.68 -10.95 -36.32
N ILE A 98 2.89 -11.32 -37.59
CA ILE A 98 3.96 -12.22 -38.01
C ILE A 98 5.34 -11.59 -37.79
N LEU A 99 5.53 -10.33 -38.19
CA LEU A 99 6.80 -9.61 -38.05
C LEU A 99 7.22 -9.49 -36.58
N LEU A 100 6.28 -9.16 -35.68
CA LEU A 100 6.52 -9.04 -34.25
C LEU A 100 7.00 -10.36 -33.63
N ILE A 101 6.38 -11.48 -33.99
CA ILE A 101 6.85 -12.81 -33.56
C ILE A 101 8.21 -13.12 -34.21
N ALA A 102 8.41 -12.73 -35.48
CA ALA A 102 9.65 -12.97 -36.21
C ALA A 102 10.85 -12.20 -35.63
N GLU A 103 10.66 -11.14 -34.83
CA GLU A 103 11.74 -10.48 -34.07
C GLU A 103 12.48 -11.47 -33.15
N TYR A 104 11.79 -12.53 -32.69
CA TYR A 104 12.32 -13.53 -31.76
C TYR A 104 12.35 -14.95 -32.34
N ASP A 105 11.60 -15.23 -33.41
CA ASP A 105 11.58 -16.53 -34.11
C ASP A 105 12.36 -16.48 -35.44
N PHE A 106 13.56 -17.09 -35.43
CA PHE A 106 14.44 -17.13 -36.60
C PHE A 106 13.84 -17.91 -37.79
N ASN A 107 13.07 -18.96 -37.55
CA ASN A 107 12.48 -19.77 -38.62
C ASN A 107 11.35 -19.00 -39.32
N LEU A 108 10.51 -18.34 -38.52
CA LEU A 108 9.47 -17.46 -39.03
C LEU A 108 10.06 -16.30 -39.81
N ARG A 109 11.09 -15.65 -39.27
CA ARG A 109 11.80 -14.57 -39.97
C ARG A 109 12.38 -14.99 -41.31
N ASN A 110 13.01 -16.15 -41.37
CA ASN A 110 13.51 -16.68 -42.65
C ASN A 110 12.38 -16.93 -43.66
N SER A 111 11.19 -17.29 -43.19
CA SER A 111 10.01 -17.45 -44.04
C SER A 111 9.55 -16.10 -44.60
N ILE A 112 9.48 -15.05 -43.78
CA ILE A 112 9.18 -13.69 -44.24
C ILE A 112 10.24 -13.17 -45.20
N ILE A 113 11.53 -13.38 -44.93
CA ILE A 113 12.60 -12.94 -45.86
C ILE A 113 12.50 -13.67 -47.20
N LYS A 114 12.03 -14.92 -47.23
CA LYS A 114 11.74 -15.63 -48.50
C LYS A 114 10.58 -14.99 -49.26
N ILE A 115 9.53 -14.57 -48.56
CA ILE A 115 8.41 -13.81 -49.15
C ILE A 115 8.93 -12.49 -49.72
N LEU A 116 9.66 -11.69 -48.92
CA LEU A 116 10.26 -10.43 -49.37
C LEU A 116 11.21 -10.63 -50.57
N ARG A 117 11.93 -11.76 -50.66
CA ARG A 117 12.74 -12.07 -51.84
C ARG A 117 11.91 -12.26 -53.12
N ILE A 118 10.70 -12.79 -53.00
CA ILE A 118 9.80 -13.03 -54.13
C ILE A 118 9.15 -11.72 -54.59
N TYR A 119 8.61 -10.93 -53.65
CA TYR A 119 7.81 -9.73 -53.95
C TYR A 119 8.62 -8.44 -54.00
N TYR A 120 9.78 -8.39 -53.35
CA TYR A 120 10.75 -7.29 -53.41
C TYR A 120 12.11 -7.75 -53.98
N PRO A 121 12.16 -8.36 -55.18
CA PRO A 121 13.37 -8.98 -55.69
C PRO A 121 14.50 -7.98 -55.94
N GLU A 122 14.18 -6.78 -56.40
CA GLU A 122 15.18 -5.73 -56.64
C GLU A 122 15.75 -5.17 -55.33
N VAL A 123 14.92 -5.00 -54.30
CA VAL A 123 15.37 -4.59 -52.96
C VAL A 123 16.24 -5.67 -52.34
N PHE A 124 15.77 -6.93 -52.34
CA PHE A 124 16.53 -8.07 -51.81
C PHE A 124 17.89 -8.23 -52.49
N ASN A 125 17.93 -8.13 -53.82
CA ASN A 125 19.19 -8.21 -54.57
C ASN A 125 20.12 -7.04 -54.27
N SER A 126 19.58 -5.85 -54.04
CA SER A 126 20.35 -4.65 -53.70
C SER A 126 21.02 -4.80 -52.33
N VAL A 127 20.30 -5.32 -51.33
CA VAL A 127 20.87 -5.65 -50.01
C VAL A 127 21.95 -6.73 -50.14
N LYS A 128 21.65 -7.82 -50.86
CA LYS A 128 22.57 -8.95 -51.03
C LYS A 128 23.88 -8.57 -51.71
N LYS A 129 23.82 -7.69 -52.71
CA LYS A 129 25.00 -7.27 -53.50
C LYS A 129 25.65 -5.98 -53.00
N VAL A 130 25.01 -5.30 -52.05
CA VAL A 130 25.38 -3.95 -51.62
C VAL A 130 25.46 -3.00 -52.83
N ASP A 131 24.46 -3.08 -53.73
CA ASP A 131 24.40 -2.30 -54.97
C ASP A 131 22.98 -1.76 -55.21
N LYS A 132 22.83 -0.44 -55.12
CA LYS A 132 21.54 0.26 -55.27
C LYS A 132 21.26 0.72 -56.72
N LYS A 133 22.16 0.50 -57.69
CA LYS A 133 22.00 1.01 -59.07
C LYS A 133 20.70 0.58 -59.72
N LYS A 134 20.25 -0.65 -59.44
CA LYS A 134 18.99 -1.18 -59.97
C LYS A 134 17.77 -0.48 -59.39
N LEU A 135 17.77 -0.19 -58.08
CA LEU A 135 16.71 0.59 -57.44
C LEU A 135 16.65 2.02 -58.00
N VAL A 136 17.80 2.67 -58.14
CA VAL A 136 17.87 4.01 -58.77
C VAL A 136 17.28 3.99 -60.18
N ASN A 137 17.63 2.98 -60.98
CA ASN A 137 17.07 2.80 -62.33
C ASN A 137 15.57 2.49 -62.30
N LYS A 138 15.08 1.69 -61.34
CA LYS A 138 13.63 1.42 -61.12
C LYS A 138 12.89 2.74 -60.89
N TYR A 139 13.33 3.53 -59.92
CA TYR A 139 12.68 4.80 -59.55
C TYR A 139 12.79 5.88 -60.61
N SER A 140 13.86 5.90 -61.41
CA SER A 140 14.03 6.88 -62.50
C SER A 140 12.97 6.77 -63.60
N LYS A 141 12.29 5.62 -63.69
CA LYS A 141 11.27 5.32 -64.71
C LYS A 141 9.84 5.54 -64.23
N MET A 142 9.67 5.82 -62.94
CA MET A 142 8.36 5.99 -62.31
C MET A 142 7.92 7.46 -62.38
N ASP A 143 6.61 7.67 -62.46
CA ASP A 143 6.06 9.00 -62.22
C ASP A 143 6.29 9.43 -60.77
N LYS A 144 6.14 10.72 -60.49
CA LYS A 144 6.46 11.30 -59.20
C LYS A 144 5.69 10.64 -58.04
N ILE A 145 4.40 10.40 -58.22
CA ILE A 145 3.51 9.89 -57.16
C ILE A 145 3.87 8.45 -56.85
N THR A 146 3.93 7.59 -57.87
CA THR A 146 4.29 6.18 -57.69
C THR A 146 5.68 6.04 -57.06
N ARG A 147 6.64 6.86 -57.49
CA ARG A 147 8.00 6.84 -56.93
C ARG A 147 8.04 7.19 -55.46
N GLU A 148 7.30 8.22 -55.03
CA GLU A 148 7.27 8.65 -53.63
C GLU A 148 6.73 7.57 -52.70
N ILE A 149 5.68 6.84 -53.13
CA ILE A 149 5.10 5.74 -52.36
C ILE A 149 6.03 4.53 -52.36
N GLU A 150 6.45 4.06 -53.54
CA GLU A 150 7.26 2.84 -53.65
C GLU A 150 8.64 2.98 -53.00
N ALA A 151 9.33 4.11 -53.16
CA ALA A 151 10.66 4.31 -52.59
C ALA A 151 10.62 4.28 -51.05
N LYS A 152 9.55 4.81 -50.45
CA LYS A 152 9.33 4.81 -49.00
C LYS A 152 9.06 3.40 -48.46
N LEU A 153 8.32 2.56 -49.19
CA LEU A 153 8.09 1.16 -48.80
C LEU A 153 9.35 0.32 -49.01
N ASP A 154 10.01 0.47 -50.16
CA ASP A 154 11.25 -0.23 -50.50
C ASP A 154 12.38 0.12 -49.51
N SER A 155 12.45 1.35 -48.98
CA SER A 155 13.46 1.74 -47.99
C SER A 155 13.28 0.99 -46.67
N ALA A 156 12.05 0.88 -46.18
CA ALA A 156 11.73 0.12 -44.96
C ALA A 156 12.01 -1.38 -45.15
N VAL A 157 11.66 -1.95 -46.31
CA VAL A 157 11.97 -3.34 -46.65
C VAL A 157 13.47 -3.56 -46.78
N TYR A 158 14.20 -2.64 -47.40
CA TYR A 158 15.67 -2.68 -47.50
C TYR A 158 16.28 -2.71 -46.09
N PHE A 159 15.82 -1.83 -45.20
CA PHE A 159 16.27 -1.76 -43.83
C PHE A 159 16.00 -3.07 -43.08
N TYR A 160 14.77 -3.58 -43.14
CA TYR A 160 14.37 -4.85 -42.53
C TYR A 160 15.27 -6.02 -42.98
N ILE A 161 15.49 -6.17 -44.28
CA ILE A 161 16.33 -7.26 -44.82
C ILE A 161 17.79 -7.05 -44.38
N THR A 162 18.29 -5.82 -44.36
CA THR A 162 19.68 -5.53 -44.02
C THR A 162 19.98 -5.86 -42.57
N ILE A 163 19.13 -5.42 -41.63
CA ILE A 163 19.26 -5.74 -40.19
C ILE A 163 19.39 -7.25 -39.97
N TYR A 164 18.68 -8.06 -40.77
CA TYR A 164 18.58 -9.51 -40.54
C TYR A 164 19.44 -10.42 -41.40
N LYS A 165 19.96 -9.93 -42.54
CA LYS A 165 20.85 -10.73 -43.40
C LYS A 165 22.27 -10.19 -43.45
N SER A 166 22.45 -8.90 -43.22
CA SER A 166 23.70 -8.20 -43.49
C SER A 166 23.89 -6.98 -42.58
N PRO A 167 23.80 -7.12 -41.24
CA PRO A 167 23.84 -5.97 -40.32
C PRO A 167 25.15 -5.17 -40.44
N ASN A 168 26.26 -5.84 -40.75
CA ASN A 168 27.58 -5.20 -40.95
C ASN A 168 27.67 -4.34 -42.22
N TRP A 169 26.64 -4.36 -43.09
CA TRP A 169 26.59 -3.62 -44.35
C TRP A 169 25.55 -2.50 -44.34
N LEU A 170 25.00 -2.19 -43.16
CA LEU A 170 24.12 -1.05 -42.98
C LEU A 170 24.98 0.23 -43.01
N ASP A 171 25.01 0.87 -44.17
CA ASP A 171 25.70 2.15 -44.39
C ASP A 171 25.13 3.23 -43.46
N GLU A 172 26.00 3.94 -42.74
CA GLU A 172 25.62 5.03 -41.83
C GLU A 172 24.78 6.08 -42.57
N GLY A 173 25.13 6.41 -43.81
CA GLY A 173 24.36 7.36 -44.62
C GLY A 173 22.94 6.87 -44.94
N PHE A 174 22.73 5.56 -45.06
CA PHE A 174 21.39 4.99 -45.25
C PHE A 174 20.58 4.99 -43.96
N ILE A 175 21.21 4.75 -42.81
CA ILE A 175 20.56 4.88 -41.50
C ILE A 175 20.10 6.32 -41.31
N THR A 176 20.99 7.29 -41.53
CA THR A 176 20.66 8.72 -41.43
C THR A 176 19.47 9.07 -42.32
N ALA A 177 19.47 8.66 -43.60
CA ALA A 177 18.36 8.95 -44.50
C ALA A 177 17.01 8.36 -44.06
N ILE A 178 17.01 7.17 -43.43
CA ILE A 178 15.78 6.60 -42.87
C ILE A 178 15.34 7.34 -41.61
N ILE A 179 16.28 7.73 -40.75
CA ILE A 179 15.95 8.51 -39.57
C ILE A 179 15.40 9.88 -39.97
N ASP A 180 15.97 10.52 -40.98
CA ASP A 180 15.45 11.78 -41.51
C ASP A 180 14.01 11.60 -42.06
N ASP A 181 13.72 10.55 -42.86
CA ASP A 181 12.35 10.25 -43.34
C ASP A 181 11.37 9.93 -42.19
N ILE A 182 11.86 9.41 -41.06
CA ILE A 182 11.06 9.22 -39.84
C ILE A 182 10.81 10.56 -39.15
N MET A 183 11.84 11.39 -39.01
CA MET A 183 11.74 12.69 -38.36
C MET A 183 10.80 13.62 -39.11
N ASP A 184 10.97 13.72 -40.43
CA ASP A 184 10.09 14.49 -41.30
C ASP A 184 8.64 13.99 -41.16
N PHE A 185 8.44 12.67 -41.17
CA PHE A 185 7.12 12.09 -41.03
C PHE A 185 6.48 12.33 -39.66
N GLU A 186 7.21 12.20 -38.56
CA GLU A 186 6.65 12.27 -37.21
C GLU A 186 6.41 13.69 -36.72
N PHE A 187 7.17 14.66 -37.22
CA PHE A 187 7.21 16.00 -36.64
C PHE A 187 6.95 17.13 -37.64
N GLU A 188 6.98 16.87 -38.95
CA GLU A 188 6.74 17.90 -39.98
C GLU A 188 5.53 17.59 -40.87
N ASP A 189 5.22 16.32 -41.12
CA ASP A 189 4.11 15.93 -42.01
C ASP A 189 2.75 16.24 -41.38
N PHE A 190 1.88 16.94 -42.12
CA PHE A 190 0.54 17.33 -41.65
C PHE A 190 -0.35 16.14 -41.26
N ILE A 191 0.01 14.93 -41.71
CA ILE A 191 -0.70 13.71 -41.32
C ILE A 191 -0.47 13.30 -39.87
N SER A 192 0.71 13.58 -39.30
CA SER A 192 1.15 13.09 -37.99
C SER A 192 1.07 14.15 -36.88
N VAL A 193 1.13 15.43 -37.25
CA VAL A 193 1.05 16.55 -36.30
C VAL A 193 -0.29 16.58 -35.57
N ASP A 194 -0.29 17.14 -34.36
CA ASP A 194 -1.52 17.34 -33.60
C ASP A 194 -2.36 18.48 -34.20
N ILE A 195 -3.38 18.10 -34.97
CA ILE A 195 -4.32 19.03 -35.60
C ILE A 195 -5.02 19.94 -34.57
N GLN A 196 -5.22 19.52 -33.32
CA GLN A 196 -5.82 20.39 -32.29
C GLN A 196 -4.87 21.50 -31.88
N GLU A 197 -3.57 21.21 -31.78
CA GLU A 197 -2.56 22.23 -31.51
C GLU A 197 -2.46 23.21 -32.69
N GLU A 198 -2.46 22.72 -33.93
CA GLU A 198 -2.48 23.56 -35.14
C GLU A 198 -3.70 24.50 -35.20
N ILE A 199 -4.89 23.98 -34.86
CA ILE A 199 -6.11 24.80 -34.75
C ILE A 199 -5.93 25.88 -33.68
N LYS A 200 -5.35 25.53 -32.53
CA LYS A 200 -5.13 26.47 -31.42
C LYS A 200 -4.16 27.59 -31.81
N GLU A 201 -3.05 27.25 -32.46
CA GLU A 201 -2.05 28.22 -32.92
C GLU A 201 -2.65 29.20 -33.96
N LYS A 202 -3.51 28.70 -34.84
CA LYS A 202 -4.14 29.50 -35.91
C LYS A 202 -5.54 30.01 -35.54
N SER A 203 -5.94 29.87 -34.28
CA SER A 203 -7.30 30.15 -33.78
C SER A 203 -7.81 31.55 -34.13
N SER A 204 -6.98 32.59 -34.04
CA SER A 204 -7.39 33.96 -34.39
C SER A 204 -7.74 34.12 -35.87
N LYS A 205 -7.01 33.46 -36.77
CA LYS A 205 -7.30 33.48 -38.21
C LYS A 205 -8.55 32.66 -38.52
N ILE A 206 -8.67 31.48 -37.92
CA ILE A 206 -9.85 30.61 -38.06
C ILE A 206 -11.11 31.34 -37.61
N TYR A 207 -11.07 31.95 -36.42
CA TYR A 207 -12.20 32.70 -35.85
C TYR A 207 -12.64 33.82 -36.78
N LYS A 208 -11.70 34.62 -37.31
CA LYS A 208 -12.02 35.71 -38.23
C LYS A 208 -12.73 35.21 -39.50
N ILE A 209 -12.22 34.15 -40.11
CA ILE A 209 -12.83 33.56 -41.31
C ILE A 209 -14.24 33.03 -40.99
N LYS A 210 -14.39 32.37 -39.83
CA LYS A 210 -15.67 31.83 -39.37
C LYS A 210 -16.69 32.93 -39.12
N GLU A 211 -16.30 34.02 -38.47
CA GLU A 211 -17.16 35.19 -38.20
C GLU A 211 -17.65 35.84 -39.50
N GLU A 212 -16.74 36.13 -40.45
CA GLU A 212 -17.08 36.68 -41.77
C GLU A 212 -18.05 35.76 -42.55
N PHE A 213 -17.86 34.45 -42.44
CA PHE A 213 -18.74 33.47 -43.06
C PHE A 213 -20.12 33.40 -42.39
N GLN A 214 -20.15 33.41 -41.05
CA GLN A 214 -21.37 33.35 -40.25
C GLN A 214 -22.28 34.56 -40.48
N GLU A 215 -21.72 35.77 -40.60
CA GLU A 215 -22.49 36.98 -40.92
C GLU A 215 -23.25 36.84 -42.26
N LYS A 216 -22.67 36.13 -43.23
CA LYS A 216 -23.21 35.99 -44.58
C LYS A 216 -24.19 34.84 -44.71
N TYR A 217 -23.90 33.69 -44.10
CA TYR A 217 -24.65 32.44 -44.33
C TYR A 217 -25.35 31.88 -43.08
N GLY A 218 -25.03 32.38 -41.89
CA GLY A 218 -25.46 31.80 -40.62
C GLY A 218 -24.43 30.82 -40.06
N GLU A 219 -24.70 30.31 -38.86
CA GLU A 219 -23.87 29.30 -38.22
C GLU A 219 -24.06 27.93 -38.86
N ILE A 220 -22.98 27.16 -39.00
CA ILE A 220 -23.00 25.77 -39.47
C ILE A 220 -22.54 24.88 -38.33
N ILE A 221 -23.49 24.20 -37.69
CA ILE A 221 -23.22 23.29 -36.57
C ILE A 221 -23.36 21.84 -37.04
N ASP A 222 -24.40 21.57 -37.84
CA ASP A 222 -24.74 20.22 -38.30
C ASP A 222 -24.92 20.12 -39.82
N TYR A 223 -25.18 18.91 -40.29
CA TYR A 223 -25.46 18.64 -41.71
C TYR A 223 -26.64 19.46 -42.26
N LYS A 224 -27.68 19.73 -41.47
CA LYS A 224 -28.85 20.49 -41.96
C LYS A 224 -28.49 21.94 -42.20
N ASP A 225 -27.73 22.54 -41.28
CA ASP A 225 -27.22 23.90 -41.46
C ASP A 225 -26.31 23.99 -42.68
N PHE A 226 -25.46 22.97 -42.89
CA PHE A 226 -24.61 22.88 -44.06
C PHE A 226 -25.42 22.79 -45.36
N ILE A 227 -26.48 21.97 -45.41
CA ILE A 227 -27.39 21.91 -46.56
C ILE A 227 -28.13 23.24 -46.78
N ALA A 228 -28.56 23.91 -45.71
CA ALA A 228 -29.19 25.23 -45.81
C ALA A 228 -28.21 26.28 -46.39
N PHE A 229 -26.94 26.23 -45.98
CA PHE A 229 -25.87 27.03 -46.56
C PHE A 229 -25.71 26.77 -48.05
N ILE A 230 -25.56 25.52 -48.50
CA ILE A 230 -25.39 25.22 -49.93
C ILE A 230 -26.58 25.73 -50.71
N ASN A 231 -27.81 25.50 -50.25
CA ASN A 231 -29.02 26.00 -50.93
C ASN A 231 -29.02 27.53 -51.10
N LYS A 232 -28.54 28.27 -50.08
CA LYS A 232 -28.43 29.73 -50.14
C LYS A 232 -27.30 30.19 -51.05
N TYR A 233 -26.22 29.40 -51.16
CA TYR A 233 -25.06 29.71 -51.98
C TYR A 233 -25.27 29.37 -53.46
N ASP A 234 -25.66 28.13 -53.74
CA ASP A 234 -25.80 27.52 -55.06
C ASP A 234 -26.65 26.23 -55.00
N GLU A 235 -27.96 26.37 -55.24
CA GLU A 235 -28.92 25.25 -55.23
C GLU A 235 -28.59 24.19 -56.30
N GLU A 236 -28.08 24.60 -57.47
CA GLU A 236 -27.72 23.68 -58.55
C GLU A 236 -26.55 22.77 -58.13
N LYS A 237 -25.55 23.32 -57.43
CA LYS A 237 -24.48 22.51 -56.83
C LYS A 237 -25.00 21.49 -55.84
N LEU A 238 -25.97 21.84 -54.99
CA LEU A 238 -26.58 20.85 -54.09
C LEU A 238 -27.25 19.74 -54.87
N SER A 239 -27.99 20.08 -55.93
CA SER A 239 -28.67 19.10 -56.78
C SER A 239 -27.67 18.15 -57.44
N ILE A 240 -26.59 18.66 -58.01
CA ILE A 240 -25.51 17.86 -58.60
C ILE A 240 -24.90 16.92 -57.55
N LEU A 241 -24.56 17.46 -56.38
CA LEU A 241 -24.01 16.68 -55.27
C LEU A 241 -24.95 15.53 -54.89
N LYS A 242 -26.22 15.81 -54.61
CA LYS A 242 -27.22 14.78 -54.29
C LYS A 242 -27.37 13.75 -55.41
N ASN A 243 -27.33 14.19 -56.67
CA ASN A 243 -27.46 13.31 -57.81
C ASN A 243 -26.26 12.36 -57.94
N ILE A 244 -25.03 12.79 -57.64
CA ILE A 244 -23.85 11.90 -57.64
C ILE A 244 -24.04 10.74 -56.66
N PHE A 245 -24.57 10.99 -55.46
CA PHE A 245 -24.88 9.92 -54.51
C PHE A 245 -26.02 9.03 -55.03
N LYS A 246 -27.09 9.63 -55.54
CA LYS A 246 -28.27 8.89 -56.03
C LYS A 246 -27.95 7.99 -57.22
N VAL A 247 -27.11 8.41 -58.17
CA VAL A 247 -26.68 7.54 -59.29
C VAL A 247 -25.86 6.35 -58.81
N ASN A 248 -25.20 6.48 -57.65
CA ASN A 248 -24.51 5.39 -56.95
C ASN A 248 -25.40 4.66 -55.92
N LYS A 249 -26.73 4.87 -55.98
CA LYS A 249 -27.74 4.25 -55.09
C LYS A 249 -27.54 4.57 -53.61
N LEU A 250 -26.99 5.73 -53.31
CA LEU A 250 -26.88 6.28 -51.96
C LEU A 250 -27.72 7.55 -51.84
N ASP A 251 -28.22 7.80 -50.64
CA ASP A 251 -28.89 9.04 -50.31
C ASP A 251 -28.13 9.74 -49.18
N ILE A 252 -27.55 10.88 -49.54
CA ILE A 252 -26.71 11.70 -48.66
C ILE A 252 -27.48 12.20 -47.42
N ASP A 253 -28.80 12.42 -47.55
CA ASP A 253 -29.62 12.89 -46.44
C ASP A 253 -29.86 11.81 -45.39
N TYR A 254 -29.84 10.52 -45.78
CA TYR A 254 -29.88 9.40 -44.83
C TYR A 254 -28.51 9.10 -44.25
N LEU A 255 -27.45 9.29 -45.03
CA LEU A 255 -26.08 8.98 -44.62
C LEU A 255 -25.58 9.94 -43.52
N PHE A 256 -25.91 11.23 -43.60
CA PHE A 256 -25.34 12.28 -42.74
C PHE A 256 -26.31 12.97 -41.78
N LYS A 257 -27.54 12.45 -41.65
CA LYS A 257 -28.69 13.15 -41.02
C LYS A 257 -28.40 13.79 -39.65
N ASN A 258 -27.55 13.16 -38.85
CA ASN A 258 -27.26 13.54 -37.46
C ASN A 258 -25.78 13.86 -37.23
N ASP A 259 -24.99 14.03 -38.29
CA ASP A 259 -23.55 14.22 -38.17
C ASP A 259 -23.23 15.70 -37.88
N GLU A 260 -22.32 15.90 -36.92
CA GLU A 260 -21.80 17.20 -36.53
C GLU A 260 -20.74 17.67 -37.53
N PHE A 261 -20.58 18.98 -37.65
CA PHE A 261 -19.69 19.59 -38.62
C PHE A 261 -18.53 20.33 -37.95
N ASN A 262 -17.30 19.83 -38.11
CA ASN A 262 -16.11 20.56 -37.66
C ASN A 262 -15.55 21.43 -38.81
N ILE A 263 -16.05 22.66 -38.89
CA ILE A 263 -15.60 23.64 -39.89
C ILE A 263 -14.15 24.09 -39.68
N ASP A 264 -13.65 24.04 -38.44
CA ASP A 264 -12.34 24.58 -38.08
C ASP A 264 -11.20 23.81 -38.77
N LYS A 265 -11.33 22.48 -38.92
CA LYS A 265 -10.39 21.64 -39.67
C LYS A 265 -10.31 22.03 -41.15
N ILE A 266 -11.46 22.37 -41.74
CA ILE A 266 -11.53 22.74 -43.16
C ILE A 266 -10.94 24.13 -43.37
N ILE A 267 -11.23 25.07 -42.46
CA ILE A 267 -10.63 26.41 -42.49
C ILE A 267 -9.11 26.31 -42.28
N LEU A 268 -8.63 25.45 -41.37
CA LEU A 268 -7.21 25.19 -41.19
C LEU A 268 -6.57 24.72 -42.51
N ALA A 269 -7.12 23.69 -43.15
CA ALA A 269 -6.63 23.20 -44.44
C ALA A 269 -6.64 24.29 -45.54
N TYR A 270 -7.64 25.17 -45.52
CA TYR A 270 -7.72 26.32 -46.43
C TYR A 270 -6.61 27.36 -46.17
N ILE A 271 -6.28 27.62 -44.90
CA ILE A 271 -5.18 28.52 -44.51
C ILE A 271 -3.82 27.94 -44.94
N GLU A 272 -3.62 26.64 -44.76
CA GLU A 272 -2.36 25.95 -45.09
C GLU A 272 -2.05 25.88 -46.59
N ALA A 273 -3.06 25.91 -47.45
CA ALA A 273 -2.90 25.76 -48.90
C ALA A 273 -2.33 27.01 -49.62
N GLU A 274 -1.49 27.82 -48.95
CA GLU A 274 -0.97 29.14 -49.34
C GLU A 274 -1.08 29.47 -50.87
N LYS A 275 -1.95 30.44 -51.19
CA LYS A 275 -2.44 30.87 -52.53
C LYS A 275 -3.63 30.06 -53.07
N VAL A 276 -4.78 30.18 -52.40
CA VAL A 276 -6.02 29.59 -52.90
C VAL A 276 -6.56 30.42 -54.08
N ALA A 277 -6.62 29.81 -55.26
CA ALA A 277 -7.31 30.35 -56.43
C ALA A 277 -8.85 30.19 -56.37
N PHE A 278 -9.36 29.55 -55.31
CA PHE A 278 -10.77 29.20 -55.14
C PHE A 278 -11.44 30.04 -54.05
N LYS A 279 -12.75 30.23 -54.17
CA LYS A 279 -13.56 30.89 -53.14
C LYS A 279 -13.66 29.97 -51.92
N LEU A 280 -13.66 30.57 -50.73
CA LEU A 280 -13.83 29.85 -49.47
C LEU A 280 -15.11 29.00 -49.46
N GLU A 281 -16.22 29.52 -50.00
CA GLU A 281 -17.48 28.77 -50.05
C GLU A 281 -17.35 27.49 -50.89
N ASP A 282 -16.67 27.54 -52.02
CA ASP A 282 -16.44 26.36 -52.87
C ASP A 282 -15.53 25.33 -52.18
N ALA A 283 -14.52 25.81 -51.45
CA ALA A 283 -13.65 24.95 -50.66
C ALA A 283 -14.42 24.28 -49.51
N LEU A 284 -15.28 25.03 -48.82
CA LEU A 284 -16.12 24.53 -47.74
C LEU A 284 -17.10 23.46 -48.25
N ILE A 285 -17.80 23.69 -49.36
CA ILE A 285 -18.79 22.74 -49.89
C ILE A 285 -18.16 21.38 -50.19
N ASN A 286 -17.03 21.37 -50.90
CA ASN A 286 -16.39 20.13 -51.30
C ASN A 286 -15.72 19.42 -50.11
N SER A 287 -15.01 20.17 -49.27
CA SER A 287 -14.26 19.61 -48.15
C SER A 287 -15.18 19.13 -47.03
N ALA A 288 -16.34 19.76 -46.86
CA ALA A 288 -17.37 19.34 -45.91
C ALA A 288 -17.86 17.92 -46.16
N ILE A 289 -18.28 17.65 -47.40
CA ILE A 289 -18.75 16.33 -47.78
C ILE A 289 -17.62 15.30 -47.71
N MET A 290 -16.41 15.69 -48.12
CA MET A 290 -15.25 14.83 -48.01
C MET A 290 -14.96 14.47 -46.55
N GLN A 291 -15.02 15.43 -45.63
CA GLN A 291 -14.84 15.21 -44.20
C GLN A 291 -15.89 14.24 -43.65
N LEU A 292 -17.17 14.44 -43.97
CA LEU A 292 -18.25 13.53 -43.56
C LEU A 292 -18.06 12.10 -44.10
N LEU A 293 -17.62 11.96 -45.35
CA LEU A 293 -17.28 10.66 -45.93
C LEU A 293 -16.09 10.00 -45.23
N ILE A 294 -15.04 10.77 -44.92
CA ILE A 294 -13.88 10.29 -44.15
C ILE A 294 -14.32 9.80 -42.78
N ASP A 295 -15.19 10.54 -42.10
CA ASP A 295 -15.67 10.19 -40.76
C ASP A 295 -16.53 8.91 -40.81
N LYS A 296 -17.42 8.76 -41.80
CA LYS A 296 -18.17 7.50 -42.01
C LYS A 296 -17.29 6.32 -42.40
N TYR A 297 -16.24 6.55 -43.17
CA TYR A 297 -15.27 5.50 -43.50
C TYR A 297 -14.50 5.05 -42.26
N LYS A 298 -14.03 5.98 -41.42
CA LYS A 298 -13.38 5.68 -40.15
C LYS A 298 -14.30 4.93 -39.19
N GLU A 299 -15.55 5.40 -39.02
CA GLU A 299 -16.58 4.72 -38.22
C GLU A 299 -16.79 3.27 -38.71
N SER A 300 -16.87 3.07 -40.03
CA SER A 300 -17.03 1.74 -40.64
C SER A 300 -15.83 0.82 -40.36
N LYS A 301 -14.60 1.35 -40.44
CA LYS A 301 -13.38 0.60 -40.09
C LYS A 301 -13.38 0.22 -38.60
N GLU A 302 -13.70 1.15 -37.72
CA GLU A 302 -13.77 0.88 -36.27
C GLU A 302 -14.80 -0.20 -35.95
N ILE A 303 -16.00 -0.12 -36.53
CA ILE A 303 -17.04 -1.15 -36.38
C ILE A 303 -16.50 -2.50 -36.83
N TYR A 304 -15.81 -2.57 -37.98
CA TYR A 304 -15.23 -3.81 -38.48
C TYR A 304 -14.16 -4.36 -37.52
N PHE A 305 -13.15 -3.58 -37.12
CA PHE A 305 -12.08 -4.08 -36.28
C PHE A 305 -12.54 -4.44 -34.86
N ASN A 306 -13.56 -3.77 -34.35
CA ASN A 306 -14.12 -4.08 -33.03
C ASN A 306 -14.97 -5.34 -33.00
N ASN A 307 -15.63 -5.68 -34.12
CA ASN A 307 -16.69 -6.69 -34.16
C ASN A 307 -16.46 -7.83 -35.17
N ASN A 308 -15.36 -7.84 -35.92
CA ASN A 308 -15.08 -8.95 -36.82
C ASN A 308 -14.93 -10.27 -36.03
N GLU A 309 -15.14 -11.38 -36.73
CA GLU A 309 -15.15 -12.72 -36.16
C GLU A 309 -13.85 -13.05 -35.41
N GLU A 310 -12.70 -12.67 -35.95
CA GLU A 310 -11.39 -12.91 -35.33
C GLU A 310 -11.24 -12.15 -34.01
N THR A 311 -11.58 -10.86 -34.00
CA THR A 311 -11.57 -10.02 -32.78
C THR A 311 -12.47 -10.62 -31.70
N VAL A 312 -13.69 -10.99 -32.06
CA VAL A 312 -14.67 -11.55 -31.12
C VAL A 312 -14.17 -12.89 -30.58
N ASN A 313 -13.68 -13.76 -31.45
CA ASN A 313 -13.15 -15.07 -31.06
C ASN A 313 -11.93 -14.96 -30.15
N PHE A 314 -11.02 -14.03 -30.43
CA PHE A 314 -9.86 -13.77 -29.58
C PHE A 314 -10.29 -13.27 -28.20
N LYS A 315 -11.16 -12.26 -28.12
CA LYS A 315 -11.72 -11.74 -26.85
C LYS A 315 -12.43 -12.85 -26.05
N LEU A 316 -13.16 -13.73 -26.72
CA LEU A 316 -13.83 -14.87 -26.07
C LEU A 316 -12.85 -15.90 -25.51
N LYS A 317 -11.75 -16.19 -26.22
CA LYS A 317 -10.70 -17.10 -25.74
C LYS A 317 -9.98 -16.52 -24.53
N ASP A 318 -9.60 -15.25 -24.60
CA ASP A 318 -8.94 -14.53 -23.51
C ASP A 318 -9.84 -14.50 -22.26
N LEU A 319 -11.11 -14.12 -22.42
CA LEU A 319 -12.09 -14.11 -21.34
C LEU A 319 -12.28 -15.51 -20.72
N LYS A 320 -12.34 -16.57 -21.54
CA LYS A 320 -12.41 -17.95 -21.04
C LYS A 320 -11.19 -18.32 -20.20
N SER A 321 -9.99 -17.90 -20.61
CA SER A 321 -8.75 -18.13 -19.85
C SER A 321 -8.81 -17.46 -18.48
N VAL A 322 -9.20 -16.18 -18.45
CA VAL A 322 -9.37 -15.43 -17.20
C VAL A 322 -10.43 -16.06 -16.30
N VAL A 323 -11.57 -16.48 -16.86
CA VAL A 323 -12.62 -17.18 -16.10
C VAL A 323 -12.07 -18.46 -15.49
N ASN A 324 -11.33 -19.27 -16.24
CA ASN A 324 -10.72 -20.49 -15.72
C ASN A 324 -9.77 -20.19 -14.55
N GLU A 325 -8.86 -19.23 -14.71
CA GLU A 325 -7.91 -18.84 -13.65
C GLU A 325 -8.63 -18.36 -12.38
N VAL A 326 -9.68 -17.53 -12.53
CA VAL A 326 -10.49 -17.05 -11.41
C VAL A 326 -11.25 -18.19 -10.75
N THR A 327 -11.80 -19.14 -11.53
CA THR A 327 -12.50 -20.30 -10.97
C THR A 327 -11.55 -21.23 -10.20
N ASP A 328 -10.33 -21.45 -10.68
CA ASP A 328 -9.31 -22.22 -9.98
C ASP A 328 -8.84 -21.53 -8.70
N LYS A 329 -8.61 -20.22 -8.73
CA LYS A 329 -8.31 -19.43 -7.54
C LYS A 329 -9.44 -19.49 -6.51
N ASN A 330 -10.69 -19.34 -6.93
CA ASN A 330 -11.85 -19.46 -6.04
C ASN A 330 -11.96 -20.86 -5.43
N ARG A 331 -11.68 -21.91 -6.22
CA ARG A 331 -11.66 -23.29 -5.70
C ARG A 331 -10.59 -23.46 -4.62
N ASN A 332 -9.39 -22.93 -4.83
CA ASN A 332 -8.29 -23.00 -3.87
C ASN A 332 -8.61 -22.19 -2.59
N LEU A 333 -9.18 -21.00 -2.72
CA LEU A 333 -9.61 -20.19 -1.59
C LEU A 333 -10.70 -20.91 -0.78
N ASN A 334 -11.67 -21.53 -1.44
CA ASN A 334 -12.71 -22.31 -0.75
C ASN A 334 -12.14 -23.50 0.03
N LEU A 335 -11.12 -24.18 -0.51
CA LEU A 335 -10.41 -25.24 0.22
C LEU A 335 -9.69 -24.68 1.45
N ALA A 336 -8.95 -23.58 1.30
CA ALA A 336 -8.25 -22.94 2.41
C ALA A 336 -9.20 -22.46 3.52
N VAL A 337 -10.37 -21.91 3.16
CA VAL A 337 -11.41 -21.52 4.12
C VAL A 337 -11.90 -22.74 4.89
N LYS A 338 -12.16 -23.86 4.19
CA LYS A 338 -12.62 -25.09 4.84
C LYS A 338 -11.58 -25.66 5.81
N ASP A 339 -10.31 -25.64 5.45
CA ASP A 339 -9.21 -26.09 6.32
C ASP A 339 -9.08 -25.21 7.56
N LEU A 340 -9.23 -23.89 7.41
CA LEU A 340 -9.22 -22.93 8.52
C LEU A 340 -10.42 -23.14 9.45
N GLU A 341 -11.61 -23.42 8.90
CA GLU A 341 -12.80 -23.76 9.69
C GLU A 341 -12.60 -25.04 10.50
N GLU A 342 -12.00 -26.07 9.90
CA GLU A 342 -11.69 -27.32 10.60
C GLU A 342 -10.66 -27.10 11.71
N TYR A 343 -9.58 -26.37 11.43
CA TYR A 343 -8.56 -26.01 12.43
C TYR A 343 -9.15 -25.18 13.58
N LYS A 344 -10.02 -24.22 13.27
CA LYS A 344 -10.74 -23.42 14.28
C LYS A 344 -11.57 -24.33 15.18
N ASN A 345 -12.38 -25.22 14.61
CA ASN A 345 -13.20 -26.15 15.38
C ASN A 345 -12.37 -27.07 16.28
N GLN A 346 -11.24 -27.58 15.77
CA GLN A 346 -10.31 -28.39 16.57
C GLN A 346 -9.73 -27.59 17.74
N THR A 347 -9.30 -26.35 17.49
CA THR A 347 -8.75 -25.45 18.51
C THR A 347 -9.78 -25.11 19.58
N GLU A 348 -11.02 -24.80 19.18
CA GLU A 348 -12.12 -24.52 20.11
C GLU A 348 -12.44 -25.73 21.01
N ASN A 349 -12.41 -26.94 20.45
CA ASN A 349 -12.60 -28.17 21.21
C ASN A 349 -11.48 -28.43 22.24
N ILE A 350 -10.21 -28.23 21.84
CA ILE A 350 -9.06 -28.35 22.75
C ILE A 350 -9.19 -27.34 23.89
N LEU A 351 -9.43 -26.06 23.56
CA LEU A 351 -9.59 -24.99 24.53
C LEU A 351 -10.73 -25.26 25.51
N HIS A 352 -11.85 -25.79 25.02
CA HIS A 352 -12.98 -26.18 25.86
C HIS A 352 -12.60 -27.28 26.86
N ASN A 353 -11.87 -28.30 26.40
CA ASN A 353 -11.42 -29.40 27.25
C ASN A 353 -10.40 -28.95 28.31
N GLU A 354 -9.42 -28.13 27.94
CA GLU A 354 -8.45 -27.56 28.88
C GLU A 354 -9.14 -26.68 29.92
N ARG A 355 -10.06 -25.82 29.50
CA ARG A 355 -10.85 -24.98 30.41
C ARG A 355 -11.64 -25.83 31.40
N ASN A 356 -12.27 -26.91 30.94
CA ASN A 356 -13.00 -27.82 31.82
C ASN A 356 -12.09 -28.55 32.81
N LYS A 357 -10.88 -28.95 32.39
CA LYS A 357 -9.88 -29.55 33.27
C LYS A 357 -9.44 -28.56 34.35
N LEU A 358 -9.10 -27.34 33.95
CA LEU A 358 -8.66 -26.28 34.85
C LEU A 358 -9.75 -25.93 35.88
N ILE A 359 -11.01 -25.84 35.45
CA ILE A 359 -12.16 -25.64 36.35
C ILE A 359 -12.27 -26.77 37.38
N LYS A 360 -12.07 -28.03 36.98
CA LYS A 360 -12.10 -29.17 37.93
C LYS A 360 -10.96 -29.08 38.96
N GLU A 361 -9.75 -28.77 38.51
CA GLU A 361 -8.58 -28.61 39.39
C GLU A 361 -8.79 -27.48 40.40
N HIS A 362 -9.25 -26.31 39.94
CA HIS A 362 -9.57 -25.17 40.81
C HIS A 362 -10.67 -25.51 41.82
N ASN A 363 -11.70 -26.26 41.42
CA ASN A 363 -12.77 -26.68 42.33
C ASN A 363 -12.25 -27.61 43.44
N ILE A 364 -11.32 -28.51 43.12
CA ILE A 364 -10.67 -29.38 44.12
C ILE A 364 -9.86 -28.54 45.10
N GLU A 365 -9.06 -27.60 44.60
CA GLU A 365 -8.24 -26.71 45.43
C GLU A 365 -9.10 -25.81 46.32
N ILE A 366 -10.16 -25.22 45.79
CA ILE A 366 -11.12 -24.42 46.56
C ILE A 366 -11.72 -25.23 47.69
N ASN A 367 -12.13 -26.49 47.44
CA ASN A 367 -12.68 -27.34 48.49
C ASN A 367 -11.62 -27.69 49.55
N TYR A 368 -10.38 -27.98 49.13
CA TYR A 368 -9.29 -28.22 50.06
C TYR A 368 -9.02 -27.01 50.97
N LEU A 369 -8.89 -25.81 50.39
CA LEU A 369 -8.67 -24.58 51.13
C LEU A 369 -9.85 -24.26 52.07
N LYS A 370 -11.09 -24.45 51.63
CA LYS A 370 -12.28 -24.29 52.49
C LYS A 370 -12.24 -25.21 53.70
N ASN A 371 -11.89 -26.48 53.52
CA ASN A 371 -11.75 -27.42 54.62
C ASN A 371 -10.62 -27.01 55.58
N ARG A 372 -9.49 -26.54 55.03
CA ARG A 372 -8.35 -26.09 55.83
C ARG A 372 -8.66 -24.85 56.66
N ILE A 373 -9.38 -23.88 56.09
CA ILE A 373 -9.87 -22.70 56.82
C ILE A 373 -10.73 -23.15 58.00
N LYS A 374 -11.68 -24.06 57.78
CA LYS A 374 -12.55 -24.59 58.83
C LYS A 374 -11.77 -25.30 59.95
N GLU A 375 -10.73 -26.07 59.62
CA GLU A 375 -9.85 -26.68 60.62
C GLU A 375 -9.09 -25.63 61.45
N LEU A 376 -8.53 -24.62 60.78
CA LEU A 376 -7.79 -23.55 61.45
C LEU A 376 -8.68 -22.71 62.36
N GLU A 377 -9.92 -22.43 61.93
CA GLU A 377 -10.93 -21.74 62.75
C GLU A 377 -11.25 -22.54 64.02
N ASN A 378 -11.42 -23.86 63.92
CA ASN A 378 -11.63 -24.72 65.09
C ASN A 378 -10.42 -24.74 66.03
N ASN A 379 -9.20 -24.86 65.49
CA ASN A 379 -7.99 -24.85 66.31
C ASN A 379 -7.80 -23.51 67.04
N LEU A 380 -8.08 -22.40 66.36
CA LEU A 380 -8.03 -21.06 66.95
C LEU A 380 -9.01 -20.93 68.12
N TYR A 381 -10.22 -21.48 67.96
CA TYR A 381 -11.23 -21.50 69.01
C TYR A 381 -10.79 -22.30 70.25
N GLU A 382 -10.23 -23.51 70.04
CA GLU A 382 -9.71 -24.33 71.14
C GLU A 382 -8.51 -23.67 71.85
N GLU A 383 -7.60 -23.03 71.11
CA GLU A 383 -6.46 -22.32 71.70
C GLU A 383 -6.92 -21.10 72.54
N GLN A 384 -7.94 -20.38 72.07
CA GLN A 384 -8.55 -19.28 72.84
C GLN A 384 -9.13 -19.79 74.16
N LYS A 385 -9.84 -20.92 74.14
CA LYS A 385 -10.39 -21.55 75.35
C LYS A 385 -9.28 -21.98 76.31
N TYR A 386 -8.23 -22.62 75.80
CA TYR A 386 -7.07 -23.01 76.60
C TYR A 386 -6.35 -21.81 77.25
N LYS A 387 -6.20 -20.71 76.51
CA LYS A 387 -5.64 -19.46 77.04
C LYS A 387 -6.49 -18.86 78.16
N MET A 388 -7.83 -18.93 78.05
CA MET A 388 -8.73 -18.50 79.12
C MET A 388 -8.53 -19.33 80.39
N GLU A 389 -8.39 -20.64 80.27
CA GLU A 389 -8.14 -21.54 81.42
C GLU A 389 -6.76 -21.31 82.07
N LEU A 390 -5.71 -21.13 81.26
CA LEU A 390 -4.36 -20.82 81.76
C LEU A 390 -4.29 -19.50 82.53
N ASN A 391 -5.02 -18.49 82.07
CA ASN A 391 -5.08 -17.20 82.75
C ASN A 391 -5.78 -17.34 84.11
N ALA A 392 -6.88 -18.11 84.20
CA ALA A 392 -7.54 -18.40 85.46
C ALA A 392 -6.63 -19.16 86.45
N LEU A 393 -5.79 -20.09 85.95
CA LEU A 393 -4.81 -20.81 86.78
C LEU A 393 -3.68 -19.90 87.28
N ARG A 394 -3.20 -18.97 86.44
CA ARG A 394 -2.15 -18.01 86.80
C ARG A 394 -2.61 -17.07 87.92
N GLU A 395 -3.85 -16.61 87.89
CA GLU A 395 -4.42 -15.80 88.97
C GLU A 395 -4.47 -16.57 90.29
N TYR A 396 -4.85 -17.85 90.26
CA TYR A 396 -4.90 -18.71 91.44
C TYR A 396 -3.52 -18.98 92.09
N VAL A 397 -2.48 -19.18 91.29
CA VAL A 397 -1.11 -19.42 91.81
C VAL A 397 -0.51 -18.15 92.41
N PHE A 398 -0.80 -16.98 91.83
CA PHE A 398 -0.31 -15.70 92.35
C PHE A 398 -0.90 -15.33 93.72
N GLU A 399 -2.09 -15.85 94.06
CA GLU A 399 -2.68 -15.65 95.40
C GLU A 399 -1.95 -16.42 96.51
N LYS A 400 -1.09 -17.40 96.19
CA LYS A 400 -0.59 -18.38 97.17
C LYS A 400 0.87 -18.27 97.64
N ASP A 401 1.74 -17.45 97.03
CA ASP A 401 3.15 -17.36 97.44
C ASP A 401 3.57 -15.94 97.81
N ASN A 402 3.86 -15.72 99.09
CA ASN A 402 4.25 -14.43 99.64
C ASN A 402 5.36 -14.57 100.71
N ASN A 403 6.47 -15.23 100.39
CA ASN A 403 7.65 -15.32 101.26
C ASN A 403 8.96 -15.19 100.46
N TYR A 404 9.58 -14.00 100.53
CA TYR A 404 10.94 -13.74 100.09
C TYR A 404 11.68 -12.95 101.19
N ILE A 405 12.89 -13.38 101.53
CA ILE A 405 13.83 -12.82 102.52
C ILE A 405 15.15 -12.55 101.76
N PRO A 406 15.65 -11.30 101.66
CA PRO A 406 16.94 -11.02 101.03
C PRO A 406 18.11 -11.09 102.04
N GLU A 407 19.25 -11.61 101.57
CA GLU A 407 20.56 -11.60 102.26
C GLU A 407 21.25 -10.23 102.17
N GLU A 408 22.00 -9.88 103.23
CA GLU A 408 22.70 -8.61 103.44
C GLU A 408 23.99 -8.49 102.62
N GLU A 409 24.00 -7.57 101.66
CA GLU A 409 25.20 -6.80 101.30
C GLU A 409 24.86 -5.32 101.50
N GLU A 410 25.73 -4.55 102.16
CA GLU A 410 25.55 -3.12 102.46
C GLU A 410 25.54 -2.27 101.17
N LYS A 411 24.41 -2.30 100.46
CA LYS A 411 24.13 -1.50 99.26
C LYS A 411 23.27 -0.30 99.66
N SER A 412 23.81 0.91 99.56
CA SER A 412 23.05 2.15 99.81
C SER A 412 22.20 2.53 98.59
N LEU A 413 20.88 2.66 98.77
CA LEU A 413 19.92 3.02 97.71
C LEU A 413 20.30 4.33 96.99
N VAL A 414 20.93 5.28 97.69
CA VAL A 414 21.35 6.59 97.15
C VAL A 414 22.20 6.44 95.88
N ASN A 415 23.06 5.43 95.82
CA ASN A 415 23.93 5.18 94.66
C ASN A 415 23.15 4.70 93.41
N TYR A 416 21.94 4.15 93.58
CA TYR A 416 21.13 3.59 92.49
C TYR A 416 20.12 4.57 91.91
N ILE A 417 19.77 5.59 92.69
CA ILE A 417 18.71 6.56 92.35
C ILE A 417 19.27 7.90 91.86
N ASN A 418 20.55 8.19 92.10
CA ASN A 418 21.17 9.45 91.67
C ASN A 418 21.08 9.64 90.15
N GLY A 419 20.55 10.79 89.71
CA GLY A 419 20.35 11.12 88.30
C GLY A 419 19.19 10.41 87.59
N LYS A 420 18.41 9.56 88.28
CA LYS A 420 17.26 8.85 87.71
C LYS A 420 15.91 9.44 88.17
N LYS A 421 14.95 9.51 87.26
CA LYS A 421 13.55 9.83 87.55
C LYS A 421 12.81 8.54 87.86
N ILE A 422 12.54 8.29 89.15
CA ILE A 422 11.83 7.10 89.61
C ILE A 422 10.48 7.51 90.19
N ILE A 423 9.43 6.74 89.86
CA ILE A 423 8.09 6.93 90.42
C ILE A 423 7.62 5.67 91.16
N ILE A 424 7.13 5.84 92.39
CA ILE A 424 6.43 4.80 93.13
C ILE A 424 4.92 5.09 93.12
N ILE A 425 4.11 4.14 92.65
CA ILE A 425 2.65 4.25 92.61
C ILE A 425 2.05 3.32 93.68
N GLY A 426 1.33 3.90 94.64
CA GLY A 426 0.70 3.16 95.74
C GLY A 426 1.26 3.48 97.13
N GLY A 427 1.02 2.59 98.09
CA GLY A 427 1.44 2.73 99.49
C GLY A 427 0.45 3.53 100.35
N ALA A 428 0.54 3.40 101.67
CA ALA A 428 -0.28 4.20 102.60
C ALA A 428 0.23 5.66 102.66
N LYS A 429 -0.65 6.62 102.97
CA LYS A 429 -0.32 8.06 103.00
C LYS A 429 0.87 8.38 103.93
N GLU A 430 0.87 7.81 105.13
CA GLU A 430 1.95 8.01 106.11
C GLU A 430 3.27 7.38 105.67
N TRP A 431 3.23 6.23 105.00
CA TRP A 431 4.42 5.59 104.45
C TRP A 431 5.07 6.44 103.36
N ARG A 432 4.27 6.93 102.39
CA ARG A 432 4.75 7.85 101.34
C ARG A 432 5.34 9.14 101.91
N ARG A 433 4.82 9.63 103.04
CA ARG A 433 5.36 10.82 103.71
C ARG A 433 6.76 10.53 104.27
N LYS A 434 6.90 9.48 105.09
CA LYS A 434 8.19 9.06 105.67
C LYS A 434 9.22 8.70 104.61
N PHE A 435 8.82 8.02 103.53
CA PHE A 435 9.71 7.65 102.44
C PHE A 435 10.25 8.87 101.70
N ARG A 436 9.39 9.86 101.39
CA ARG A 436 9.83 11.12 100.74
C ARG A 436 10.70 12.01 101.64
N GLU A 437 10.56 11.91 102.96
CA GLU A 437 11.47 12.59 103.89
C GLU A 437 12.88 12.00 103.81
N LYS A 438 13.01 10.68 103.59
CA LYS A 438 14.31 9.98 103.43
C LYS A 438 14.89 10.12 102.01
N TYR A 439 14.04 10.07 100.98
CA TYR A 439 14.43 10.13 99.56
C TYR A 439 13.55 11.13 98.78
N PRO A 440 13.83 12.45 98.88
CA PRO A 440 13.03 13.49 98.25
C PRO A 440 13.06 13.45 96.71
N GLU A 441 14.07 12.84 96.11
CA GLU A 441 14.25 12.67 94.67
C GLU A 441 13.27 11.66 94.03
N ILE A 442 12.73 10.72 94.81
CA ILE A 442 11.78 9.71 94.31
C ILE A 442 10.35 10.25 94.42
N ARG A 443 9.64 10.33 93.29
CA ARG A 443 8.26 10.80 93.27
C ARG A 443 7.31 9.68 93.67
N SER A 444 6.34 9.98 94.54
CA SER A 444 5.30 9.02 94.96
C SER A 444 3.91 9.47 94.51
N LEU A 445 3.14 8.57 93.87
CA LEU A 445 1.75 8.79 93.47
C LEU A 445 0.77 7.98 94.34
N ASN A 446 -0.44 8.51 94.50
CA ASN A 446 -1.49 7.83 95.24
C ASN A 446 -2.09 6.69 94.40
N GLY A 447 -2.01 5.46 94.89
CA GLY A 447 -2.52 4.26 94.18
C GLY A 447 -4.03 4.13 94.09
N PHE A 448 -4.80 5.09 94.61
CA PHE A 448 -6.27 5.12 94.57
C PHE A 448 -6.82 6.32 93.79
N ASN A 449 -5.97 7.04 93.05
CA ASN A 449 -6.39 8.16 92.21
C ASN A 449 -6.56 7.71 90.75
N GLU A 450 -7.71 7.16 90.39
CA GLU A 450 -7.98 6.61 89.05
C GLU A 450 -7.92 7.69 87.95
N ASN A 451 -8.12 8.95 88.32
CA ASN A 451 -8.08 10.10 87.41
C ASN A 451 -6.71 10.77 87.33
N PHE A 452 -5.63 10.12 87.80
CA PHE A 452 -4.29 10.69 87.64
C PHE A 452 -3.92 10.86 86.16
N ASP A 453 -3.16 11.91 85.86
CA ASP A 453 -2.67 12.17 84.52
C ASP A 453 -1.50 11.22 84.20
N VAL A 454 -1.69 10.38 83.18
CA VAL A 454 -0.70 9.38 82.75
C VAL A 454 0.54 10.01 82.12
N THR A 455 0.48 11.26 81.69
CA THR A 455 1.64 11.98 81.15
C THR A 455 2.74 12.19 82.19
N VAL A 456 2.42 12.13 83.48
CA VAL A 456 3.40 12.17 84.58
C VAL A 456 4.36 10.96 84.53
N LEU A 457 3.95 9.88 83.86
CA LEU A 457 4.79 8.71 83.61
C LEU A 457 5.68 8.87 82.36
N GLY A 458 5.43 9.88 81.53
CA GLY A 458 6.27 10.20 80.36
C GLY A 458 7.61 10.79 80.80
N MET A 459 8.71 10.21 80.35
CA MET A 459 10.10 10.55 80.75
C MET A 459 10.52 10.10 82.17
N VAL A 460 9.98 8.97 82.63
CA VAL A 460 10.41 8.29 83.87
C VAL A 460 11.34 7.14 83.50
N ASP A 461 12.44 6.98 84.24
CA ASP A 461 13.43 5.92 84.00
C ASP A 461 13.02 4.58 84.60
N TYR A 462 12.21 4.59 85.66
CA TYR A 462 11.68 3.37 86.28
C TYR A 462 10.43 3.62 87.12
N VAL A 463 9.46 2.70 87.06
CA VAL A 463 8.22 2.77 87.87
C VAL A 463 8.10 1.59 88.82
N PHE A 464 7.82 1.83 90.10
CA PHE A 464 7.53 0.78 91.06
C PHE A 464 6.07 0.79 91.50
N PHE A 465 5.45 -0.39 91.58
CA PHE A 465 4.08 -0.57 92.04
C PHE A 465 4.05 -1.16 93.45
N PHE A 466 3.39 -0.48 94.38
CA PHE A 466 3.20 -0.97 95.74
C PHE A 466 2.00 -1.94 95.78
N THR A 467 2.27 -3.24 95.85
CA THR A 467 1.25 -4.29 95.63
C THR A 467 0.22 -4.38 96.75
N GLY A 468 0.59 -4.03 97.99
CA GLY A 468 -0.31 -4.10 99.14
C GLY A 468 -1.29 -2.95 99.32
N HIS A 469 -1.20 -1.87 98.53
CA HIS A 469 -2.01 -0.67 98.76
C HIS A 469 -2.22 0.18 97.49
N MET A 470 -2.99 -0.35 96.53
CA MET A 470 -3.34 0.28 95.24
C MET A 470 -4.67 -0.30 94.67
N SER A 471 -5.44 0.48 93.89
CA SER A 471 -6.64 0.00 93.19
C SER A 471 -6.31 -0.61 91.82
N HIS A 472 -7.06 -1.65 91.40
CA HIS A 472 -6.88 -2.29 90.10
C HIS A 472 -7.06 -1.32 88.92
N ALA A 473 -8.00 -0.39 89.01
CA ALA A 473 -8.22 0.61 87.96
C ALA A 473 -7.00 1.53 87.79
N THR A 474 -6.38 1.99 88.90
CA THR A 474 -5.15 2.80 88.86
C THR A 474 -3.98 1.99 88.28
N TYR A 475 -3.87 0.71 88.66
CA TYR A 475 -2.85 -0.20 88.13
C TYR A 475 -2.98 -0.42 86.62
N TYR A 476 -4.17 -0.82 86.14
CA TYR A 476 -4.39 -1.07 84.71
C TYR A 476 -4.16 0.18 83.85
N LYS A 477 -4.56 1.35 84.36
CA LYS A 477 -4.32 2.63 83.69
C LYS A 477 -2.82 2.93 83.57
N ALA A 478 -2.04 2.71 84.63
CA ALA A 478 -0.59 2.93 84.63
C ALA A 478 0.16 1.90 83.77
N ILE A 479 -0.14 0.60 83.95
CA ILE A 479 0.60 -0.49 83.29
C ILE A 479 0.37 -0.52 81.77
N ASN A 480 -0.83 -0.16 81.29
CA ASN A 480 -1.10 -0.08 79.86
C ASN A 480 -0.26 1.03 79.21
N TYR A 481 -0.15 2.20 79.84
CA TYR A 481 0.71 3.28 79.36
C TYR A 481 2.20 2.89 79.40
N ILE A 482 2.67 2.30 80.50
CA ILE A 482 4.06 1.87 80.69
C ILE A 482 4.46 0.80 79.66
N ARG A 483 3.61 -0.20 79.41
CA ARG A 483 3.87 -1.26 78.41
C ARG A 483 3.90 -0.72 76.97
N LEU A 484 2.97 0.18 76.62
CA LEU A 484 2.95 0.82 75.31
C LEU A 484 4.21 1.66 75.05
N ASN A 485 4.71 2.35 76.08
CA ASN A 485 5.89 3.21 75.99
C ASN A 485 7.20 2.52 76.39
N GLN A 486 7.18 1.19 76.59
CA GLN A 486 8.34 0.36 76.97
C GLN A 486 9.10 0.88 78.19
N ILE A 487 8.39 1.46 79.16
CA ILE A 487 8.99 1.97 80.40
C ILE A 487 9.23 0.76 81.33
N PRO A 488 10.43 0.61 81.89
CA PRO A 488 10.71 -0.48 82.83
C PRO A 488 10.03 -0.27 84.19
N PHE A 489 9.61 -1.37 84.80
CA PHE A 489 8.85 -1.33 86.04
C PHE A 489 9.12 -2.52 86.96
N GLY A 490 8.82 -2.35 88.25
CA GLY A 490 8.97 -3.36 89.30
C GLY A 490 7.87 -3.29 90.35
N TYR A 491 7.93 -4.17 91.34
CA TYR A 491 6.93 -4.30 92.39
C TYR A 491 7.56 -4.19 93.78
N ILE A 492 6.86 -3.52 94.69
CA ILE A 492 7.21 -3.38 96.11
C ILE A 492 6.16 -4.12 96.91
N GLY A 493 6.58 -5.14 97.66
CA GLY A 493 5.71 -5.98 98.48
C GLY A 493 5.79 -5.67 99.97
N LYS A 494 6.87 -5.03 100.43
CA LYS A 494 7.09 -4.76 101.87
C LYS A 494 6.72 -3.34 102.27
N THR A 495 6.45 -3.16 103.57
CA THR A 495 6.13 -1.84 104.17
C THR A 495 7.25 -1.29 105.06
N ASN A 496 8.18 -2.14 105.50
CA ASN A 496 9.38 -1.72 106.24
C ASN A 496 10.33 -0.98 105.29
N LEU A 497 10.79 0.21 105.66
CA LEU A 497 11.59 1.08 104.78
C LEU A 497 12.91 0.44 104.35
N ASP A 498 13.62 -0.22 105.27
CA ASP A 498 14.93 -0.83 104.96
C ASP A 498 14.76 -2.03 104.02
N LEU A 499 13.68 -2.81 104.18
CA LEU A 499 13.33 -3.88 103.24
C LEU A 499 12.88 -3.35 101.87
N VAL A 500 12.17 -2.21 101.83
CA VAL A 500 11.79 -1.58 100.56
C VAL A 500 13.02 -1.07 99.81
N GLU A 501 14.03 -0.55 100.52
CA GLU A 501 15.30 -0.16 99.89
C GLU A 501 15.95 -1.34 99.15
N LEU A 502 15.97 -2.51 99.78
CA LEU A 502 16.47 -3.73 99.13
C LEU A 502 15.64 -4.12 97.90
N GLU A 503 14.30 -4.06 97.98
CA GLU A 503 13.42 -4.34 96.83
C GLU A 503 13.63 -3.35 95.67
N LEU A 504 13.85 -2.07 95.98
CA LEU A 504 14.14 -1.04 94.99
C LEU A 504 15.51 -1.27 94.33
N ILE A 505 16.53 -1.62 95.10
CA ILE A 505 17.87 -1.94 94.58
C ILE A 505 17.80 -3.15 93.65
N ASP A 506 17.18 -4.25 94.08
CA ASP A 506 17.04 -5.47 93.27
C ASP A 506 16.30 -5.20 91.94
N GLY A 507 15.21 -4.42 91.98
CA GLY A 507 14.49 -4.01 90.77
C GLY A 507 15.34 -3.16 89.82
N LEU A 508 16.12 -2.21 90.35
CA LEU A 508 16.97 -1.34 89.53
C LEU A 508 18.24 -2.05 89.00
N GLU A 509 18.77 -3.05 89.72
CA GLU A 509 19.90 -3.88 89.28
C GLU A 509 19.51 -4.78 88.10
N LYS A 510 18.32 -5.40 88.17
CA LYS A 510 17.79 -6.24 87.07
C LYS A 510 17.65 -5.49 85.74
N TYR A 511 17.55 -4.16 85.77
CA TYR A 511 17.42 -3.32 84.59
C TYR A 511 18.75 -2.60 84.19
N LYS A 512 19.86 -2.84 84.91
CA LYS A 512 21.19 -2.33 84.57
C LYS A 512 21.99 -3.25 83.62
N ALA A 513 21.36 -4.28 83.03
CA ALA A 513 21.96 -5.19 82.05
C ALA A 513 21.55 -4.86 80.61
#